data_AF-A0A9D4YWW3-F1
#
_entry.id   AF-A0A9D4YWW3-F1
#
_cell.length_a   1.000
_cell.length_b   1.000
_cell.length_c   1.000
_cell.angle_alpha   90.00
_cell.angle_beta   90.00
_cell.angle_gamma   90.00
#
_symmetry.space_group_name_H-M   'P 1'
#
loop_
_entity.id
_entity.type
_entity.pdbx_description
1 polymer ?
#
loop_
_entity_poly.entity_id
_entity_poly.type
_entity_poly.pdbx_seq_one_letter_code
_entity_poly.pdbx_strand_id
1 'polypeptide(L)'
;MRAAVLLLMAASLAGAEALPRVARDLIGYSERKEASTFQGATDVQSSDPSSRPRGAKVLSWDPRIFLFQRLLTEEECDHMVSKAGPRLSRSGVVDVDQPNHETVSNIRTSYGMFFERGEDAVIRGVEQRLSEWSLIPEGHGEGLQVLRYEDGEEYQPHFDYFFDTLSVSNGGNRLATILIYLAEPEFGGETVFPNVPVPPSQTLAAGYSECAMKGLAVRPRKGDAVLFFSLRTEGTLDKGSLHGSCPTLKGTKYAATKWYHVAHYALGGERAVTVKHQVFVPPPPPAPPGCKDEKAACQGWAEGGECSSNPGFMVGTPDQPGECLLSCGRCDLMPQGASLRSRRAGGLA
;
A
#
# COMPACT_ATOMS: atom_id res chain seq x y z
N MET A 1 -39.61 45.68 -39.63
CA MET A 1 -40.97 45.36 -39.16
C MET A 1 -40.87 44.24 -38.14
N ARG A 2 -41.27 44.54 -36.88
CA ARG A 2 -42.07 43.71 -35.94
C ARG A 2 -41.66 42.24 -35.71
N ALA A 3 -41.65 41.65 -34.52
CA ALA A 3 -41.96 42.07 -33.16
C ALA A 3 -41.43 40.98 -32.20
N ALA A 4 -41.34 41.32 -30.91
CA ALA A 4 -40.95 40.47 -29.78
C ALA A 4 -41.91 39.30 -29.52
N VAL A 5 -41.42 38.22 -28.90
CA VAL A 5 -42.09 37.55 -27.76
C VAL A 5 -41.02 36.98 -26.81
N LEU A 6 -40.95 37.56 -25.61
CA LEU A 6 -40.42 36.95 -24.39
C LEU A 6 -41.43 35.91 -23.89
N LEU A 7 -40.97 34.72 -23.49
CA LEU A 7 -41.69 33.90 -22.52
C LEU A 7 -40.69 33.19 -21.58
N LEU A 8 -40.71 33.61 -20.32
CA LEU A 8 -40.21 32.86 -19.18
C LEU A 8 -41.12 31.65 -18.94
N MET A 9 -40.53 30.48 -18.63
CA MET A 9 -41.06 29.57 -17.61
C MET A 9 -39.92 28.78 -16.98
N ALA A 10 -39.96 28.72 -15.65
CA ALA A 10 -39.06 27.99 -14.76
C ALA A 10 -39.58 26.56 -14.46
N ALA A 11 -38.71 25.79 -13.78
CA ALA A 11 -38.88 24.44 -13.22
C ALA A 11 -38.79 23.28 -14.25
N SER A 12 -38.12 22.16 -13.98
CA SER A 12 -37.84 21.50 -12.71
C SER A 12 -36.56 20.65 -12.77
N LEU A 13 -35.80 20.67 -11.68
CA LEU A 13 -34.82 19.65 -11.31
C LEU A 13 -35.50 18.28 -11.15
N ALA A 14 -35.05 17.26 -11.90
CA ALA A 14 -35.01 15.86 -11.47
C ALA A 14 -34.38 15.00 -12.57
N GLY A 15 -33.44 14.15 -12.20
CA GLY A 15 -33.05 13.00 -13.03
C GLY A 15 -31.65 13.03 -13.63
N ALA A 16 -30.61 13.26 -12.83
CA ALA A 16 -29.32 12.65 -13.12
C ALA A 16 -29.26 11.35 -12.32
N GLU A 17 -29.49 10.23 -12.99
CA GLU A 17 -29.39 8.89 -12.42
C GLU A 17 -28.00 8.69 -11.82
N ALA A 18 -27.99 8.35 -10.53
CA ALA A 18 -26.79 8.13 -9.75
C ALA A 18 -26.08 6.86 -10.22
N LEU A 19 -24.80 6.99 -10.59
CA LEU A 19 -23.90 5.85 -10.76
C LEU A 19 -23.84 5.05 -9.44
N PRO A 20 -23.82 3.70 -9.48
CA PRO A 20 -23.90 2.87 -8.28
C PRO A 20 -22.69 3.08 -7.36
N ARG A 21 -22.98 3.27 -6.06
CA ARG A 21 -22.02 3.40 -4.96
C ARG A 21 -21.25 2.10 -4.69
N VAL A 22 -20.33 1.70 -5.58
CA VAL A 22 -19.49 0.50 -5.36
C VAL A 22 -18.05 0.86 -4.95
N ALA A 23 -17.68 2.14 -4.94
CA ALA A 23 -16.34 2.58 -4.55
C ALA A 23 -16.20 3.06 -3.09
N ARG A 24 -17.23 2.91 -2.24
CA ARG A 24 -17.23 3.46 -0.87
C ARG A 24 -16.85 2.48 0.24
N ASP A 25 -16.81 1.17 -0.03
CA ASP A 25 -16.63 0.16 1.03
C ASP A 25 -15.21 -0.46 1.10
N LEU A 26 -14.25 0.04 0.31
CA LEU A 26 -12.84 -0.40 0.39
C LEU A 26 -11.98 0.41 1.36
N ILE A 27 -12.53 1.44 2.00
CA ILE A 27 -11.80 2.30 2.94
C ILE A 27 -12.60 2.33 4.23
N GLY A 28 -12.16 1.55 5.22
CA GLY A 28 -12.78 1.49 6.54
C GLY A 28 -12.71 2.82 7.27
N TYR A 29 -13.72 3.67 7.07
CA TYR A 29 -14.02 4.80 7.93
C TYR A 29 -15.27 4.48 8.77
N SER A 30 -15.06 4.38 10.09
CA SER A 30 -16.16 4.46 11.05
C SER A 30 -16.53 5.94 11.20
N GLU A 31 -17.77 6.30 10.90
CA GLU A 31 -18.32 7.64 11.16
C GLU A 31 -18.15 8.01 12.64
N ARG A 32 -17.30 8.99 12.93
CA ARG A 32 -17.53 9.85 14.10
C ARG A 32 -18.23 11.11 13.60
N LYS A 33 -19.53 11.17 13.89
CA LYS A 33 -20.35 12.38 13.84
C LYS A 33 -19.81 13.39 14.84
N GLU A 34 -18.89 14.23 14.42
CA GLU A 34 -18.88 15.63 14.85
C GLU A 34 -18.74 16.49 13.61
N ALA A 35 -19.83 17.18 13.28
CA ALA A 35 -19.84 18.26 12.32
C ALA A 35 -19.03 19.42 12.92
N SER A 36 -17.71 19.36 12.79
CA SER A 36 -16.86 20.54 12.91
C SER A 36 -16.85 21.21 11.55
N THR A 37 -17.53 22.34 11.45
CA THR A 37 -17.47 23.24 10.29
C THR A 37 -16.03 23.71 10.12
N PHE A 38 -15.24 22.97 9.34
CA PHE A 38 -13.86 23.33 9.03
C PHE A 38 -13.85 24.35 7.88
N GLN A 39 -13.93 25.63 8.24
CA GLN A 39 -13.42 26.72 7.42
C GLN A 39 -11.96 26.93 7.84
N GLY A 40 -10.99 26.23 7.23
CA GLY A 40 -9.61 26.40 7.69
C GLY A 40 -8.53 25.41 7.22
N ALA A 41 -8.63 24.87 6.01
CA ALA A 41 -7.43 24.62 5.22
C ALA A 41 -7.89 24.84 3.79
N THR A 42 -7.49 25.97 3.23
CA THR A 42 -7.32 26.03 1.79
C THR A 42 -6.44 24.84 1.46
N ASP A 43 -7.04 23.79 0.90
CA ASP A 43 -6.45 23.14 -0.26
C ASP A 43 -5.84 24.32 -1.02
N VAL A 44 -4.51 24.36 -1.12
CA VAL A 44 -3.91 25.19 -2.17
C VAL A 44 -4.43 24.50 -3.42
N GLN A 45 -5.64 24.91 -3.80
CA GLN A 45 -6.23 24.69 -5.08
C GLN A 45 -5.25 25.40 -5.99
N SER A 46 -4.20 24.68 -6.37
CA SER A 46 -3.64 24.89 -7.68
C SER A 46 -4.85 24.87 -8.61
N SER A 47 -5.19 26.06 -9.10
CA SER A 47 -6.31 26.29 -10.01
C SER A 47 -6.07 25.62 -11.37
N ASP A 48 -4.94 24.93 -11.54
CA ASP A 48 -4.57 24.22 -12.74
C ASP A 48 -4.49 22.70 -12.50
N PRO A 49 -5.49 21.92 -12.97
CA PRO A 49 -5.45 20.46 -13.00
C PRO A 49 -4.21 19.87 -13.70
N SER A 50 -3.50 20.65 -14.53
CA SER A 50 -2.26 20.24 -15.21
C SER A 50 -1.02 20.17 -14.29
N SER A 51 -1.13 20.74 -13.09
CA SER A 51 -0.04 20.76 -12.09
C SER A 51 0.07 19.46 -11.29
N ARG A 52 -0.95 18.57 -11.33
CA ARG A 52 -0.98 17.30 -10.58
C ARG A 52 -0.45 16.11 -11.41
N PRO A 53 -0.01 15.00 -10.79
CA PRO A 53 0.67 13.93 -11.52
C PRO A 53 -0.24 13.26 -12.56
N ARG A 54 0.29 12.92 -13.74
CA ARG A 54 -0.45 12.22 -14.80
C ARG A 54 -0.64 10.70 -14.54
N GLY A 55 -0.31 10.23 -13.34
CA GLY A 55 -0.27 8.83 -12.95
C GLY A 55 1.12 8.37 -12.51
N ALA A 56 1.22 7.10 -12.09
CA ALA A 56 2.48 6.48 -11.68
C ALA A 56 3.27 6.00 -12.91
N LYS A 57 4.55 6.34 -12.99
CA LYS A 57 5.47 5.68 -13.94
C LYS A 57 6.01 4.41 -13.30
N VAL A 58 5.74 3.26 -13.90
CA VAL A 58 6.36 2.00 -13.47
C VAL A 58 7.83 2.00 -13.85
N LEU A 59 8.70 1.78 -12.87
CA LEU A 59 10.15 1.65 -13.07
C LEU A 59 10.60 0.18 -13.03
N SER A 60 10.01 -0.61 -12.14
CA SER A 60 10.22 -2.07 -12.08
C SER A 60 8.98 -2.76 -11.51
N TRP A 61 8.79 -4.03 -11.89
CA TRP A 61 7.80 -4.92 -11.29
C TRP A 61 8.40 -5.90 -10.27
N ASP A 62 9.72 -6.13 -10.33
CA ASP A 62 10.46 -7.00 -9.42
C ASP A 62 11.82 -6.34 -9.06
N PRO A 63 11.93 -5.67 -7.90
CA PRO A 63 10.85 -5.35 -6.97
C PRO A 63 9.89 -4.33 -7.60
N ARG A 64 8.73 -4.13 -6.98
CA ARG A 64 7.76 -3.11 -7.42
C ARG A 64 8.30 -1.72 -7.08
N ILE A 65 8.58 -0.91 -8.11
CA ILE A 65 9.09 0.47 -8.00
C ILE A 65 8.29 1.37 -8.93
N PHE A 66 7.73 2.45 -8.38
CA PHE A 66 6.93 3.44 -9.07
C PHE A 66 7.47 4.84 -8.82
N LEU A 67 7.47 5.68 -9.85
CA LEU A 67 7.80 7.09 -9.75
C LEU A 67 6.54 7.93 -9.93
N PHE A 68 6.24 8.76 -8.93
CA PHE A 68 5.23 9.80 -8.99
C PHE A 68 5.92 11.13 -9.27
N GLN A 69 5.56 11.77 -10.37
CA GLN A 69 6.15 13.05 -10.74
C GLN A 69 5.32 14.20 -10.20
N ARG A 70 5.94 15.16 -9.49
CA ARG A 70 5.28 16.32 -8.88
C ARG A 70 4.13 15.91 -7.95
N LEU A 71 4.38 14.91 -7.10
CA LEU A 71 3.43 14.47 -6.07
C LEU A 71 3.23 15.55 -4.99
N LEU A 72 4.30 16.29 -4.71
CA LEU A 72 4.28 17.46 -3.86
C LEU A 72 4.49 18.74 -4.68
N THR A 73 3.88 19.81 -4.21
CA THR A 73 4.12 21.18 -4.68
C THR A 73 5.48 21.68 -4.16
N GLU A 74 6.03 22.69 -4.82
CA GLU A 74 7.31 23.27 -4.39
C GLU A 74 7.19 23.90 -3.00
N GLU A 75 6.05 24.51 -2.69
CA GLU A 75 5.75 25.14 -1.40
C GLU A 75 5.67 24.12 -0.26
N GLU A 76 5.09 22.94 -0.50
CA GLU A 76 5.08 21.85 0.48
C GLU A 76 6.49 21.33 0.76
N CYS A 77 7.32 21.21 -0.29
CA CYS A 77 8.72 20.84 -0.14
C CYS A 77 9.49 21.87 0.69
N ASP A 78 9.35 23.16 0.38
CA ASP A 78 10.05 24.23 1.09
C ASP A 78 9.59 24.37 2.54
N HIS A 79 8.30 24.17 2.81
CA HIS A 79 7.75 24.15 4.17
C HIS A 79 8.42 23.06 5.02
N MET A 80 8.53 21.84 4.48
CA MET A 80 9.19 20.75 5.20
C MET A 80 10.68 21.00 5.41
N VAL A 81 11.39 21.50 4.39
CA VAL A 81 12.82 21.85 4.53
C VAL A 81 13.02 22.93 5.59
N SER A 82 12.20 23.99 5.57
CA SER A 82 12.29 25.10 6.53
C SER A 82 12.01 24.64 7.97
N LYS A 83 11.02 23.77 8.19
CA LYS A 83 10.73 23.23 9.53
C LYS A 83 11.77 22.22 9.99
N ALA A 84 12.34 21.45 9.07
CA ALA A 84 13.31 20.43 9.40
C ALA A 84 14.70 21.00 9.69
N GLY A 85 15.14 22.01 8.94
CA GLY A 85 16.46 22.65 9.04
C GLY A 85 16.99 22.84 10.47
N PRO A 86 16.27 23.51 11.38
CA PRO A 86 16.74 23.75 12.74
C PRO A 86 16.72 22.51 13.66
N ARG A 87 16.10 21.41 13.23
CA ARG A 87 15.94 20.15 14.00
C ARG A 87 16.86 19.03 13.51
N LEU A 88 17.58 19.23 12.41
CA LEU A 88 18.46 18.22 11.83
C LEU A 88 19.65 17.92 12.75
N SER A 89 19.85 16.65 13.06
CA SER A 89 21.04 16.14 13.74
C SER A 89 21.74 15.11 12.87
N ARG A 90 23.01 14.79 13.15
CA ARG A 90 23.73 13.74 12.41
C ARG A 90 22.94 12.43 12.50
N SER A 91 22.69 11.78 11.36
CA SER A 91 21.87 10.56 11.33
C SER A 91 22.61 9.40 11.98
N GLY A 92 21.93 8.67 12.86
CA GLY A 92 22.40 7.38 13.35
C GLY A 92 21.98 6.22 12.45
N VAL A 93 22.53 5.04 12.75
CA VAL A 93 21.94 3.75 12.40
C VAL A 93 21.62 3.00 13.68
N VAL A 94 20.53 2.24 13.69
CA VAL A 94 20.23 1.32 14.80
C VAL A 94 21.27 0.21 14.75
N ASP A 95 22.02 0.07 15.85
CA ASP A 95 23.01 -1.00 15.99
C ASP A 95 22.27 -2.36 16.12
N VAL A 96 22.69 -3.34 15.33
CA VAL A 96 22.11 -4.69 15.33
C VAL A 96 22.34 -5.39 16.67
N ASP A 97 23.48 -5.11 17.32
CA ASP A 97 23.84 -5.69 18.61
C ASP A 97 23.26 -4.88 19.79
N GLN A 98 22.88 -3.61 19.55
CA GLN A 98 22.30 -2.71 20.53
C GLN A 98 21.12 -1.91 19.94
N PRO A 99 19.92 -2.53 19.82
CA PRO A 99 18.77 -1.91 19.15
C PRO A 99 18.26 -0.61 19.80
N ASN A 100 18.74 -0.26 21.01
CA ASN A 100 18.41 0.99 21.71
C ASN A 100 19.51 2.08 21.59
N HIS A 101 20.56 1.86 20.79
CA HIS A 101 21.65 2.81 20.63
C HIS A 101 21.81 3.21 19.16
N GLU A 102 21.52 4.48 18.86
CA GLU A 102 21.87 5.07 17.57
C GLU A 102 23.36 5.43 17.57
N THR A 103 24.15 4.76 16.74
CA THR A 103 25.56 5.11 16.55
C THR A 103 25.73 6.03 15.33
N VAL A 104 26.58 7.06 15.45
CA VAL A 104 27.00 7.88 14.31
C VAL A 104 27.74 6.97 13.35
N SER A 105 27.16 6.74 12.17
CA SER A 105 27.64 5.73 11.23
C SER A 105 28.40 6.33 10.05
N ASN A 106 29.43 5.63 9.59
CA ASN A 106 30.08 5.94 8.31
C ASN A 106 29.27 5.39 7.12
N ILE A 107 28.23 4.59 7.37
CA ILE A 107 27.37 3.97 6.35
C ILE A 107 26.27 4.95 5.92
N ARG A 108 25.77 5.75 6.88
CA ARG A 108 24.78 6.82 6.68
C ARG A 108 25.37 8.14 7.12
N THR A 109 25.78 8.96 6.16
CA THR A 109 26.48 10.21 6.46
C THR A 109 25.57 11.43 6.44
N SER A 110 24.26 11.25 6.24
CA SER A 110 23.26 12.34 6.24
C SER A 110 23.01 12.97 7.59
N TYR A 111 22.31 14.09 7.58
CA TYR A 111 21.60 14.63 8.75
C TYR A 111 20.11 14.30 8.65
N GLY A 112 19.44 14.06 9.77
CA GLY A 112 18.06 13.61 9.79
C GLY A 112 17.26 14.07 11.00
N MET A 113 15.94 14.06 10.86
CA MET A 113 14.96 14.32 11.92
C MET A 113 13.59 13.69 11.56
N PHE A 114 12.73 13.45 12.56
CA PHE A 114 11.36 12.95 12.35
C PHE A 114 10.29 13.97 12.73
N PHE A 115 9.33 14.19 11.84
CA PHE A 115 8.09 14.88 12.18
C PHE A 115 7.17 13.93 12.94
N GLU A 116 6.37 14.47 13.86
CA GLU A 116 5.21 13.73 14.34
C GLU A 116 4.20 13.52 13.20
N ARG A 117 3.43 12.43 13.23
CA ARG A 117 2.38 12.21 12.24
C ARG A 117 1.35 13.33 12.34
N GLY A 118 1.05 13.97 11.22
CA GLY A 118 0.12 15.10 11.14
C GLY A 118 0.52 16.32 11.98
N GLU A 119 1.83 16.53 12.22
CA GLU A 119 2.39 17.59 13.08
C GLU A 119 1.82 18.99 12.77
N ASP A 120 1.59 19.29 11.49
CA ASP A 120 0.83 20.47 11.06
C ASP A 120 -0.09 20.16 9.88
N ALA A 121 -0.85 21.16 9.43
CA ALA A 121 -1.81 21.02 8.34
C ALA A 121 -1.17 20.63 7.00
N VAL A 122 0.04 21.12 6.71
CA VAL A 122 0.77 20.82 5.46
C VAL A 122 1.27 19.38 5.50
N ILE A 123 1.94 19.00 6.59
CA ILE A 123 2.45 17.63 6.82
C ILE A 123 1.29 16.62 6.76
N ARG A 124 0.18 16.92 7.43
CA ARG A 124 -1.02 16.08 7.40
C ARG A 124 -1.60 15.92 6.00
N GLY A 125 -1.72 17.02 5.26
CA GLY A 125 -2.22 16.99 3.87
C GLY A 125 -1.31 16.17 2.94
N VAL A 126 0.01 16.27 3.13
CA VAL A 126 0.98 15.42 2.44
C VAL A 126 0.77 13.95 2.81
N GLU A 127 0.75 13.60 4.10
CA GLU A 127 0.59 12.21 4.56
C GLU A 127 -0.72 11.56 4.09
N GLN A 128 -1.83 12.31 4.08
CA GLN A 128 -3.09 11.86 3.51
C GLN A 128 -2.95 11.58 2.01
N ARG A 129 -2.32 12.48 1.25
CA ARG A 129 -2.07 12.27 -0.19
C ARG A 129 -1.19 11.05 -0.44
N LEU A 130 -0.15 10.84 0.36
CA LEU A 130 0.70 9.64 0.27
C LEU A 130 -0.12 8.36 0.49
N SER A 131 -1.06 8.38 1.44
CA SER A 131 -1.98 7.27 1.70
C SER A 131 -2.90 6.99 0.51
N GLU A 132 -3.50 8.04 -0.07
CA GLU A 132 -4.38 7.92 -1.24
C GLU A 132 -3.66 7.37 -2.48
N TRP A 133 -2.41 7.79 -2.70
CA TRP A 133 -1.63 7.36 -3.87
C TRP A 133 -1.00 5.98 -3.72
N SER A 134 -0.64 5.57 -2.50
CA SER A 134 -0.11 4.23 -2.22
C SER A 134 -1.21 3.20 -1.98
N LEU A 135 -2.44 3.64 -1.69
CA LEU A 135 -3.55 2.82 -1.20
C LEU A 135 -3.24 2.13 0.14
N ILE A 136 -2.34 2.71 0.94
CA ILE A 136 -1.99 2.22 2.27
C ILE A 136 -2.52 3.22 3.30
N PRO A 137 -3.31 2.80 4.32
CA PRO A 137 -3.90 3.73 5.28
C PRO A 137 -2.86 4.55 6.05
N GLU A 138 -3.16 5.82 6.32
CA GLU A 138 -2.27 6.75 7.05
C GLU A 138 -1.72 6.17 8.37
N GLY A 139 -2.58 5.45 9.11
CA GLY A 139 -2.22 4.84 10.39
C GLY A 139 -1.19 3.70 10.29
N HIS A 140 -0.86 3.22 9.10
CA HIS A 140 0.25 2.28 8.91
C HIS A 140 1.60 2.99 8.80
N GLY A 141 1.61 4.30 8.60
CA GLY A 141 2.82 5.06 8.32
C GLY A 141 3.52 5.57 9.58
N GLU A 142 4.83 5.41 9.68
CA GLU A 142 5.65 6.14 10.67
C GLU A 142 5.57 7.66 10.45
N GLY A 143 6.16 8.49 11.33
CA GLY A 143 6.36 9.91 11.05
C GLY A 143 7.26 10.13 9.82
N LEU A 144 7.11 11.26 9.12
CA LEU A 144 8.00 11.60 8.01
C LEU A 144 9.43 11.85 8.51
N GLN A 145 10.40 11.10 7.99
CA GLN A 145 11.82 11.35 8.26
C GLN A 145 12.40 12.29 7.20
N VAL A 146 12.81 13.49 7.57
CA VAL A 146 13.53 14.40 6.66
C VAL A 146 15.03 14.15 6.77
N LEU A 147 15.69 14.14 5.62
CA LEU A 147 17.11 13.89 5.46
C LEU A 147 17.75 14.96 4.59
N ARG A 148 18.99 15.31 4.93
CA ARG A 148 19.84 16.23 4.17
C ARG A 148 21.19 15.60 3.88
N TYR A 149 21.62 15.73 2.63
CA TYR A 149 22.93 15.31 2.13
C TYR A 149 23.64 16.51 1.47
N GLU A 150 24.88 16.75 1.86
CA GLU A 150 25.82 17.69 1.25
C GLU A 150 26.93 16.97 0.46
N ASP A 151 27.92 17.73 -0.02
CA ASP A 151 29.04 17.25 -0.84
C ASP A 151 29.73 16.00 -0.24
N GLY A 152 29.62 14.88 -0.95
CA GLY A 152 30.14 13.57 -0.61
C GLY A 152 29.25 12.74 0.33
N GLU A 153 28.21 13.32 0.94
CA GLU A 153 27.31 12.57 1.82
C GLU A 153 26.45 11.59 1.02
N GLU A 154 26.28 10.39 1.56
CA GLU A 154 25.62 9.25 0.92
C GLU A 154 24.87 8.39 1.93
N TYR A 155 24.15 7.40 1.42
CA TYR A 155 23.68 6.29 2.23
C TYR A 155 23.92 4.99 1.48
N GLN A 156 24.76 4.13 2.04
CA GLN A 156 25.08 2.84 1.44
C GLN A 156 23.82 1.97 1.27
N PRO A 157 23.82 1.04 0.29
CA PRO A 157 22.67 0.18 0.03
C PRO A 157 22.23 -0.60 1.27
N HIS A 158 20.94 -0.55 1.58
CA HIS A 158 20.32 -1.17 2.73
C HIS A 158 18.87 -1.60 2.41
N PHE A 159 18.26 -2.30 3.35
CA PHE A 159 16.85 -2.64 3.32
C PHE A 159 16.10 -1.78 4.33
N ASP A 160 14.89 -1.37 3.97
CA ASP A 160 14.00 -0.68 4.90
C ASP A 160 13.28 -1.62 5.84
N TYR A 161 13.12 -2.90 5.48
CA TYR A 161 12.51 -3.90 6.33
C TYR A 161 13.46 -4.37 7.44
N PHE A 162 12.88 -4.86 8.52
CA PHE A 162 13.62 -5.38 9.67
C PHE A 162 13.92 -6.87 9.53
N PHE A 163 15.03 -7.31 10.13
CA PHE A 163 15.39 -8.73 10.24
C PHE A 163 15.08 -9.31 11.63
N ASP A 164 14.88 -8.45 12.64
CA ASP A 164 14.66 -8.84 14.02
C ASP A 164 13.16 -8.82 14.40
N THR A 165 12.82 -9.54 15.47
CA THR A 165 11.45 -9.70 15.94
C THR A 165 10.96 -8.53 16.80
N LEU A 166 11.86 -7.70 17.35
CA LEU A 166 11.49 -6.59 18.23
C LEU A 166 10.99 -5.40 17.41
N SER A 167 11.68 -5.05 16.33
CA SER A 167 11.33 -3.95 15.43
C SER A 167 9.99 -4.17 14.71
N VAL A 168 9.56 -5.43 14.54
CA VAL A 168 8.26 -5.77 13.94
C VAL A 168 7.10 -5.82 14.95
N SER A 169 7.35 -5.60 16.24
CA SER A 169 6.30 -5.67 17.27
C SER A 169 5.23 -4.58 17.14
N ASN A 170 5.57 -3.44 16.53
CA ASN A 170 4.66 -2.34 16.24
C ASN A 170 4.31 -2.31 14.75
N GLY A 171 3.07 -2.64 14.39
CA GLY A 171 2.60 -2.63 13.00
C GLY A 171 3.16 -3.73 12.09
N GLY A 172 4.06 -4.59 12.56
CA GLY A 172 4.73 -5.59 11.72
C GLY A 172 5.90 -4.98 10.93
N ASN A 173 6.35 -5.68 9.89
CA ASN A 173 7.45 -5.20 9.06
C ASN A 173 7.02 -4.04 8.14
N ARG A 174 7.98 -3.25 7.67
CA ARG A 174 7.76 -2.20 6.68
C ARG A 174 7.42 -2.85 5.34
N LEU A 175 6.21 -2.57 4.85
CA LEU A 175 5.65 -3.03 3.59
C LEU A 175 6.21 -2.23 2.42
N ALA A 176 6.20 -0.91 2.55
CA ALA A 176 6.51 0.01 1.47
C ALA A 176 7.15 1.30 1.99
N THR A 177 7.93 1.91 1.12
CA THR A 177 8.59 3.18 1.37
C THR A 177 8.21 4.16 0.27
N ILE A 178 7.84 5.38 0.67
CA ILE A 178 7.77 6.51 -0.24
C ILE A 178 8.90 7.47 0.12
N LEU A 179 9.84 7.65 -0.80
CA LEU A 179 10.91 8.62 -0.67
C LEU A 179 10.64 9.81 -1.59
N ILE A 180 10.52 10.99 -0.99
CA ILE A 180 10.11 12.23 -1.63
C ILE A 180 11.33 13.14 -1.73
N TYR A 181 11.59 13.72 -2.89
CA TYR A 181 12.68 14.67 -3.07
C TYR A 181 12.20 16.09 -2.76
N LEU A 182 12.73 16.69 -1.69
CA LEU A 182 12.34 18.04 -1.25
C LEU A 182 13.24 19.14 -1.83
N ALA A 183 14.50 18.81 -2.12
CA ALA A 183 15.42 19.66 -2.85
C ALA A 183 16.31 18.80 -3.76
N GLU A 184 16.47 19.24 -5.00
CA GLU A 184 17.30 18.60 -6.02
C GLU A 184 18.74 19.12 -5.91
N PRO A 185 19.75 18.23 -5.75
CA PRO A 185 21.13 18.64 -5.85
C PRO A 185 21.48 18.95 -7.31
N GLU A 186 22.56 19.71 -7.53
CA GLU A 186 23.02 20.01 -8.88
C GLU A 186 23.59 18.77 -9.59
N PHE A 187 24.21 17.85 -8.84
CA PHE A 187 24.70 16.58 -9.38
C PHE A 187 24.83 15.48 -8.32
N GLY A 188 24.57 14.23 -8.72
CA GLY A 188 24.59 13.05 -7.85
C GLY A 188 23.31 12.91 -7.02
N GLY A 189 23.41 12.21 -5.89
CA GLY A 189 22.29 12.04 -4.95
C GLY A 189 21.19 11.10 -5.43
N GLU A 190 21.38 10.32 -6.49
CA GLU A 190 20.36 9.40 -6.99
C GLU A 190 19.96 8.35 -5.96
N THR A 191 18.68 7.95 -5.96
CA THR A 191 18.26 6.74 -5.25
C THR A 191 18.52 5.55 -6.16
N VAL A 192 19.49 4.71 -5.82
CA VAL A 192 19.92 3.56 -6.62
C VAL A 192 19.38 2.25 -6.04
N PHE A 193 18.96 1.33 -6.91
CA PHE A 193 18.49 -0.02 -6.59
C PHE A 193 19.46 -1.04 -7.22
N PRO A 194 20.54 -1.45 -6.53
CA PRO A 194 21.62 -2.23 -7.15
C PRO A 194 21.20 -3.61 -7.64
N ASN A 195 20.13 -4.17 -7.07
CA ASN A 195 19.61 -5.49 -7.48
C ASN A 195 18.67 -5.42 -8.69
N VAL A 196 18.49 -4.24 -9.29
CA VAL A 196 17.67 -4.02 -10.48
C VAL A 196 18.57 -3.59 -11.64
N PRO A 197 18.49 -4.22 -12.82
CA PRO A 197 19.34 -3.85 -13.96
C PRO A 197 19.20 -2.39 -14.37
N VAL A 198 20.30 -1.80 -14.81
CA VAL A 198 20.35 -0.43 -15.33
C VAL A 198 19.51 -0.32 -16.61
N PRO A 199 18.51 0.58 -16.68
CA PRO A 199 17.74 0.81 -17.91
C PRO A 199 18.62 1.39 -19.03
N PRO A 200 18.40 1.06 -20.31
CA PRO A 200 19.22 1.58 -21.42
C PRO A 200 19.27 3.11 -21.53
N SER A 201 18.23 3.81 -21.07
CA SER A 201 18.18 5.28 -21.06
C SER A 201 19.04 5.92 -19.95
N GLN A 202 19.45 5.14 -18.96
CA GLN A 202 20.26 5.59 -17.83
C GLN A 202 21.74 5.50 -18.22
N THR A 203 22.34 6.64 -18.55
CA THR A 203 23.73 6.72 -18.99
C THR A 203 24.43 7.92 -18.35
N LEU A 204 25.76 7.89 -18.29
CA LEU A 204 26.55 9.05 -17.85
C LEU A 204 26.26 10.29 -18.72
N ALA A 205 26.11 10.11 -20.03
CA ALA A 205 25.76 11.18 -20.96
C ALA A 205 24.36 11.77 -20.70
N ALA A 206 23.44 11.00 -20.13
CA ALA A 206 22.14 11.48 -19.69
C ALA A 206 22.18 12.20 -18.32
N GLY A 207 23.37 12.35 -17.73
CA GLY A 207 23.59 13.06 -16.48
C GLY A 207 23.37 12.21 -15.23
N TYR A 208 23.61 10.90 -15.30
CA TYR A 208 23.68 10.02 -14.13
C TYR A 208 25.12 9.92 -13.61
N SER A 209 25.28 9.80 -12.29
CA SER A 209 26.55 9.55 -11.65
C SER A 209 27.06 8.12 -11.90
N GLU A 210 28.36 7.88 -11.69
CA GLU A 210 28.93 6.53 -11.74
C GLU A 210 28.30 5.59 -10.72
N CYS A 211 27.94 6.11 -9.54
CA CYS A 211 27.23 5.35 -8.52
C CYS A 211 25.86 4.87 -9.03
N ALA A 212 25.12 5.74 -9.72
CA ALA A 212 23.83 5.39 -10.26
C ALA A 212 23.92 4.26 -11.29
N MET A 213 25.05 4.07 -11.96
CA MET A 213 25.25 2.98 -12.93
C MET A 213 25.39 1.58 -12.28
N LYS A 214 25.27 1.45 -10.96
CA LYS A 214 25.26 0.17 -10.24
C LYS A 214 23.90 -0.55 -10.26
N GLY A 215 22.84 0.10 -10.72
CA GLY A 215 21.50 -0.48 -10.86
C GLY A 215 20.48 0.54 -11.36
N LEU A 216 19.19 0.20 -11.37
CA LEU A 216 18.15 1.18 -11.67
C LEU A 216 18.25 2.36 -10.69
N ALA A 217 18.23 3.59 -11.19
CA ALA A 217 18.36 4.77 -10.36
C ALA A 217 17.33 5.85 -10.68
N VAL A 218 16.86 6.51 -9.63
CA VAL A 218 15.96 7.66 -9.71
C VAL A 218 16.73 8.91 -9.35
N ARG A 219 16.75 9.89 -10.28
CA ARG A 219 17.36 11.20 -10.01
C ARG A 219 16.46 12.03 -9.11
N PRO A 220 17.00 12.74 -8.11
CA PRO A 220 16.21 13.63 -7.28
C PRO A 220 15.66 14.76 -8.13
N ARG A 221 14.35 14.99 -8.03
CA ARG A 221 13.64 16.07 -8.71
C ARG A 221 12.64 16.63 -7.73
N LYS A 222 12.71 17.93 -7.42
CA LYS A 222 11.87 18.52 -6.36
C LYS A 222 10.38 18.20 -6.60
N GLY A 223 9.72 17.66 -5.57
CA GLY A 223 8.31 17.25 -5.61
C GLY A 223 8.05 15.85 -6.16
N ASP A 224 9.02 15.21 -6.83
CA ASP A 224 8.89 13.81 -7.24
C ASP A 224 9.03 12.88 -6.03
N ALA A 225 8.37 11.72 -6.10
CA ALA A 225 8.44 10.69 -5.08
C ALA A 225 8.58 9.30 -5.70
N VAL A 226 9.46 8.47 -5.14
CA VAL A 226 9.60 7.05 -5.50
C VAL A 226 8.92 6.20 -4.44
N LEU A 227 7.95 5.39 -4.86
CA LEU A 227 7.33 4.34 -4.07
C LEU A 227 7.96 3.00 -4.44
N PHE A 228 8.47 2.29 -3.45
CA PHE A 228 8.97 0.93 -3.64
C PHE A 228 8.53 0.02 -2.49
N PHE A 229 8.39 -1.26 -2.80
CA PHE A 229 7.90 -2.25 -1.85
C PHE A 229 9.04 -3.09 -1.30
N SER A 230 9.11 -3.15 0.02
CA SER A 230 10.04 -3.98 0.79
C SER A 230 9.58 -5.44 0.88
N LEU A 231 8.28 -5.67 0.70
CA LEU A 231 7.67 -7.01 0.70
C LEU A 231 7.03 -7.36 -0.64
N ARG A 232 7.09 -8.64 -0.97
CA ARG A 232 6.34 -9.23 -2.08
C ARG A 232 4.84 -9.31 -1.74
N THR A 233 4.02 -9.56 -2.75
CA THR A 233 2.55 -9.63 -2.59
C THR A 233 2.10 -10.75 -1.65
N GLU A 234 2.90 -11.79 -1.51
CA GLU A 234 2.72 -12.91 -0.59
C GLU A 234 3.27 -12.63 0.83
N GLY A 235 3.79 -11.42 1.10
CA GLY A 235 4.27 -10.99 2.41
C GLY A 235 5.71 -11.38 2.74
N THR A 236 6.45 -11.99 1.81
CA THR A 236 7.87 -12.32 1.98
C THR A 236 8.78 -11.11 1.74
N LEU A 237 9.96 -11.10 2.36
CA LEU A 237 10.95 -10.02 2.18
C LEU A 237 11.45 -9.99 0.73
N ASP A 238 11.47 -8.81 0.11
CA ASP A 238 11.93 -8.66 -1.26
C ASP A 238 13.36 -8.14 -1.31
N LYS A 239 14.31 -9.04 -1.59
CA LYS A 239 15.73 -8.69 -1.74
C LYS A 239 15.99 -7.73 -2.91
N GLY A 240 15.06 -7.64 -3.88
CA GLY A 240 15.14 -6.67 -4.96
C GLY A 240 15.10 -5.22 -4.45
N SER A 241 14.46 -4.99 -3.29
CA SER A 241 14.28 -3.66 -2.69
C SER A 241 15.53 -3.06 -2.04
N LEU A 242 16.69 -3.72 -2.15
CA LEU A 242 17.96 -3.16 -1.72
C LEU A 242 18.17 -1.82 -2.43
N HIS A 243 18.34 -0.76 -1.67
CA HIS A 243 18.46 0.58 -2.23
C HIS A 243 19.39 1.45 -1.39
N GLY A 244 19.93 2.50 -2.01
CA GLY A 244 20.80 3.47 -1.34
C GLY A 244 20.65 4.86 -1.94
N SER A 245 21.28 5.84 -1.29
CA SER A 245 21.45 7.17 -1.84
C SER A 245 22.89 7.31 -2.32
N CYS A 246 23.09 7.46 -3.62
CA CYS A 246 24.38 7.80 -4.18
C CYS A 246 24.93 9.09 -3.56
N PRO A 247 26.27 9.27 -3.57
CA PRO A 247 26.89 10.50 -3.09
C PRO A 247 26.27 11.73 -3.75
N THR A 248 25.94 12.73 -2.95
CA THR A 248 25.62 14.07 -3.46
C THR A 248 26.93 14.73 -3.84
N LEU A 249 27.15 15.00 -5.13
CA LEU A 249 28.46 15.44 -5.63
C LEU A 249 28.55 16.96 -5.83
N LYS A 250 27.39 17.62 -5.95
CA LYS A 250 27.30 19.07 -6.04
C LYS A 250 25.94 19.56 -5.55
N GLY A 251 25.94 20.55 -4.67
CA GLY A 251 24.73 21.14 -4.11
C GLY A 251 24.19 20.33 -2.94
N THR A 252 22.91 20.52 -2.61
CA THR A 252 22.31 19.89 -1.42
C THR A 252 21.06 19.12 -1.79
N LYS A 253 21.00 17.86 -1.40
CA LYS A 253 19.80 17.03 -1.51
C LYS A 253 19.04 17.07 -0.20
N TYR A 254 17.75 17.38 -0.28
CA TYR A 254 16.81 17.09 0.80
C TYR A 254 15.82 16.01 0.34
N ALA A 255 15.54 15.05 1.22
CA ALA A 255 14.52 14.04 0.98
C ALA A 255 13.65 13.84 2.24
N ALA A 256 12.41 13.40 2.06
CA ALA A 256 11.56 12.90 3.13
C ALA A 256 11.17 11.45 2.87
N THR A 257 11.32 10.60 3.88
CA THR A 257 10.96 9.18 3.80
C THR A 257 9.72 8.92 4.65
N LYS A 258 8.74 8.24 4.04
CA LYS A 258 7.55 7.69 4.72
C LYS A 258 7.61 6.18 4.63
N TRP A 259 7.76 5.51 5.77
CA TRP A 259 7.66 4.07 5.87
C TRP A 259 6.25 3.65 6.26
N TYR A 260 5.70 2.68 5.55
CA TYR A 260 4.41 2.08 5.83
C TYR A 260 4.57 0.63 6.28
N HIS A 261 3.89 0.26 7.36
CA HIS A 261 3.89 -1.09 7.91
C HIS A 261 2.74 -1.94 7.34
N VAL A 262 2.86 -3.27 7.50
CA VAL A 262 1.80 -4.21 7.11
C VAL A 262 0.50 -4.03 7.92
N ALA A 263 0.58 -3.47 9.11
CA ALA A 263 -0.54 -3.13 9.98
C ALA A 263 -0.39 -1.73 10.58
N HIS A 264 -1.37 -1.31 11.38
CA HIS A 264 -1.34 -0.02 12.07
C HIS A 264 -0.07 0.12 12.93
N TYR A 265 0.68 1.18 12.67
CA TYR A 265 1.87 1.56 13.43
C TYR A 265 1.48 2.59 14.48
N ALA A 266 1.48 2.20 15.75
CA ALA A 266 1.07 3.09 16.83
C ALA A 266 2.17 4.11 17.15
N LEU A 267 1.83 5.40 17.16
CA LEU A 267 2.69 6.46 17.68
C LEU A 267 2.14 7.00 19.02
N GLY A 268 3.01 7.16 20.01
CA GLY A 268 2.63 7.70 21.32
C GLY A 268 1.52 6.90 22.01
N GLY A 269 0.36 7.53 22.23
CA GLY A 269 -0.80 6.92 22.89
C GLY A 269 -1.82 6.27 21.94
N GLU A 270 -1.52 6.19 20.64
CA GLU A 270 -2.40 5.55 19.66
C GLU A 270 -2.62 4.07 19.99
N ARG A 271 -3.84 3.59 19.72
CA ARG A 271 -4.19 2.17 19.83
C ARG A 271 -4.73 1.69 18.50
N ALA A 272 -4.15 0.62 17.99
CA ALA A 272 -4.66 -0.06 16.80
C ALA A 272 -6.13 -0.42 17.01
N VAL A 273 -7.00 0.05 16.11
CA VAL A 273 -8.39 -0.38 16.06
C VAL A 273 -8.48 -1.52 15.06
N THR A 274 -8.89 -2.70 15.51
CA THR A 274 -9.16 -3.81 14.61
C THR A 274 -10.35 -3.46 13.72
N VAL A 275 -10.10 -3.22 12.43
CA VAL A 275 -11.15 -3.11 11.43
C VAL A 275 -11.49 -4.52 10.96
N LYS A 276 -12.67 -5.04 11.33
CA LYS A 276 -13.18 -6.28 10.75
C LYS A 276 -13.59 -6.00 9.30
N HIS A 277 -12.73 -6.35 8.35
CA HIS A 277 -13.09 -6.29 6.94
C HIS A 277 -14.12 -7.38 6.67
N GLN A 278 -15.39 -7.00 6.51
CA GLN A 278 -16.41 -7.92 6.02
C GLN A 278 -16.23 -8.02 4.51
N VAL A 279 -15.43 -9.00 4.07
CA VAL A 279 -15.37 -9.34 2.65
C VAL A 279 -16.75 -9.83 2.26
N PHE A 280 -17.46 -9.07 1.41
CA PHE A 280 -18.70 -9.54 0.81
C PHE A 280 -18.36 -10.68 -0.14
N VAL A 281 -18.41 -11.91 0.36
CA VAL A 281 -18.41 -13.09 -0.47
C VAL A 281 -19.86 -13.24 -0.95
N PRO A 282 -20.17 -13.01 -2.25
CA PRO A 282 -21.52 -13.25 -2.74
C PRO A 282 -21.91 -14.70 -2.39
N PRO A 283 -23.14 -14.94 -1.91
CA PRO A 283 -23.56 -16.29 -1.56
C PRO A 283 -23.35 -17.20 -2.78
N PRO A 284 -22.80 -18.41 -2.60
CA PRO A 284 -22.66 -19.34 -3.71
C PRO A 284 -24.04 -19.58 -4.34
N PRO A 285 -24.10 -19.85 -5.66
CA PRO A 285 -25.36 -20.19 -6.30
C PRO A 285 -26.03 -21.36 -5.55
N PRO A 286 -27.37 -21.38 -5.45
CA PRO A 286 -28.07 -22.45 -4.74
C PRO A 286 -27.68 -23.80 -5.34
N ALA A 287 -27.44 -24.77 -4.45
CA ALA A 287 -27.07 -26.12 -4.83
C ALA A 287 -28.13 -26.75 -5.76
N PRO A 288 -27.74 -27.64 -6.69
CA PRO A 288 -28.69 -28.42 -7.46
C PRO A 288 -29.71 -29.14 -6.54
N PRO A 289 -30.99 -29.25 -6.93
CA PRO A 289 -32.01 -29.90 -6.11
C PRO A 289 -31.59 -31.30 -5.65
N GLY A 290 -31.55 -31.48 -4.33
CA GLY A 290 -31.15 -32.74 -3.69
C GLY A 290 -29.65 -32.87 -3.37
N CYS A 291 -28.81 -31.93 -3.80
CA CYS A 291 -27.41 -31.92 -3.39
C CYS A 291 -27.29 -31.31 -1.98
N LYS A 292 -26.98 -32.16 -1.01
CA LYS A 292 -26.82 -31.77 0.40
C LYS A 292 -25.69 -32.57 1.02
N ASP A 293 -25.19 -32.03 2.12
CA ASP A 293 -24.37 -32.78 3.04
C ASP A 293 -25.26 -33.56 4.02
N GLU A 294 -24.89 -34.81 4.28
CA GLU A 294 -25.57 -35.67 5.25
C GLU A 294 -25.02 -35.48 6.67
N LYS A 295 -23.86 -34.80 6.82
CA LYS A 295 -23.25 -34.45 8.12
C LYS A 295 -23.02 -32.96 8.26
N ALA A 296 -23.30 -32.42 9.44
CA ALA A 296 -23.03 -31.01 9.76
C ALA A 296 -21.53 -30.64 9.70
N ALA A 297 -20.63 -31.61 9.85
CA ALA A 297 -19.18 -31.39 9.83
C ALA A 297 -18.56 -31.41 8.42
N CYS A 298 -19.33 -31.70 7.37
CA CYS A 298 -18.82 -31.83 6.01
C CYS A 298 -18.04 -30.59 5.53
N GLN A 299 -18.50 -29.39 5.87
CA GLN A 299 -17.82 -28.15 5.48
C GLN A 299 -16.41 -28.08 6.08
N GLY A 300 -16.29 -28.30 7.39
CA GLY A 300 -14.99 -28.25 8.06
C GLY A 300 -14.03 -29.35 7.59
N TRP A 301 -14.54 -30.55 7.28
CA TRP A 301 -13.74 -31.62 6.70
C TRP A 301 -13.28 -31.31 5.28
N ALA A 302 -14.15 -30.72 4.45
CA ALA A 302 -13.78 -30.29 3.10
C ALA A 302 -12.72 -29.18 3.12
N GLU A 303 -12.86 -28.18 3.98
CA GLU A 303 -11.85 -27.13 4.22
C GLU A 303 -10.54 -27.72 4.73
N GLY A 304 -10.59 -28.81 5.50
CA GLY A 304 -9.43 -29.59 5.94
C GLY A 304 -8.80 -30.52 4.89
N GLY A 305 -9.34 -30.56 3.66
CA GLY A 305 -8.80 -31.35 2.55
C GLY A 305 -9.29 -32.81 2.47
N GLU A 306 -10.27 -33.20 3.28
CA GLU A 306 -10.77 -34.60 3.33
C GLU A 306 -11.41 -35.06 2.02
N CYS A 307 -11.89 -34.15 1.16
CA CYS A 307 -12.41 -34.51 -0.16
C CYS A 307 -11.39 -35.26 -1.02
N SER A 308 -10.09 -34.98 -0.83
CA SER A 308 -8.98 -35.65 -1.50
C SER A 308 -8.39 -36.79 -0.67
N SER A 309 -8.32 -36.62 0.66
CA SER A 309 -7.69 -37.59 1.57
C SER A 309 -8.60 -38.79 1.88
N ASN A 310 -9.92 -38.58 1.91
CA ASN A 310 -10.94 -39.59 2.20
C ASN A 310 -12.09 -39.53 1.18
N PRO A 311 -11.79 -39.72 -0.12
CA PRO A 311 -12.77 -39.52 -1.18
C PRO A 311 -13.91 -40.52 -1.09
N GLY A 312 -13.70 -41.73 -0.54
CA GLY A 312 -14.74 -42.75 -0.43
C GLY A 312 -15.90 -42.34 0.50
N PHE A 313 -15.59 -41.72 1.64
CA PHE A 313 -16.62 -41.22 2.56
C PHE A 313 -17.17 -39.86 2.12
N MET A 314 -16.28 -38.96 1.70
CA MET A 314 -16.63 -37.57 1.42
C MET A 314 -17.38 -37.41 0.09
N VAL A 315 -16.90 -38.07 -0.97
CA VAL A 315 -17.38 -37.93 -2.35
C VAL A 315 -18.09 -39.18 -2.84
N GLY A 316 -17.59 -40.37 -2.48
CA GLY A 316 -18.10 -41.65 -2.94
C GLY A 316 -17.94 -41.83 -4.45
N THR A 317 -18.89 -42.56 -5.04
CA THR A 317 -18.95 -42.91 -6.47
C THR A 317 -20.34 -42.59 -7.03
N PRO A 318 -20.55 -42.58 -8.36
CA PRO A 318 -21.89 -42.40 -8.94
C PRO A 318 -22.93 -43.40 -8.42
N ASP A 319 -22.52 -44.66 -8.17
CA ASP A 319 -23.41 -45.73 -7.70
C ASP A 319 -23.61 -45.71 -6.17
N GLN A 320 -22.63 -45.18 -5.44
CA GLN A 320 -22.66 -45.04 -3.99
C GLN A 320 -22.10 -43.67 -3.60
N PRO A 321 -22.94 -42.61 -3.65
CA PRO A 321 -22.50 -41.26 -3.37
C PRO A 321 -22.05 -41.09 -1.91
N GLY A 322 -21.05 -40.22 -1.69
CA GLY A 322 -20.53 -39.90 -0.38
C GLY A 322 -21.44 -39.00 0.44
N GLU A 323 -21.10 -38.80 1.71
CA GLU A 323 -21.91 -38.06 2.67
C GLU A 323 -21.75 -36.53 2.58
N CYS A 324 -20.75 -36.03 1.83
CA CYS A 324 -20.34 -34.63 1.83
C CYS A 324 -20.23 -34.01 0.41
N LEU A 325 -21.11 -34.42 -0.52
CA LEU A 325 -21.07 -34.01 -1.92
C LEU A 325 -21.18 -32.50 -2.12
N LEU A 326 -21.98 -31.82 -1.30
CA LEU A 326 -22.17 -30.37 -1.40
C LEU A 326 -20.89 -29.64 -0.99
N SER A 327 -20.34 -29.98 0.19
CA SER A 327 -19.10 -29.39 0.70
C SER A 327 -17.88 -29.71 -0.19
N CYS A 328 -17.84 -30.88 -0.84
CA CYS A 328 -16.77 -31.23 -1.77
C CYS A 328 -16.98 -30.71 -3.21
N GLY A 329 -18.08 -30.01 -3.49
CA GLY A 329 -18.38 -29.51 -4.84
C GLY A 329 -18.62 -30.62 -5.87
N ARG A 330 -19.06 -31.80 -5.43
CA ARG A 330 -19.25 -33.01 -6.27
C ARG A 330 -20.71 -33.36 -6.51
N CYS A 331 -21.58 -32.35 -6.58
CA CYS A 331 -22.99 -32.53 -6.93
C CYS A 331 -23.20 -33.16 -8.33
N ASP A 332 -22.16 -33.20 -9.18
CA ASP A 332 -22.15 -33.91 -10.46
C ASP A 332 -22.35 -35.43 -10.33
N LEU A 333 -22.03 -36.00 -9.16
CA LEU A 333 -22.15 -37.43 -8.87
C LEU A 333 -23.56 -37.84 -8.37
N MET A 334 -24.49 -36.89 -8.27
CA MET A 334 -25.86 -37.22 -7.90
C MET A 334 -26.55 -38.09 -8.96
N PRO A 335 -27.20 -39.19 -8.57
CA PRO A 335 -28.01 -39.97 -9.50
C PRO A 335 -29.19 -39.14 -10.01
N GLN A 336 -29.27 -38.91 -11.31
CA GLN A 336 -30.42 -38.24 -11.92
C GLN A 336 -31.65 -39.16 -11.82
N GLY A 337 -32.60 -38.81 -10.93
CA GLY A 337 -33.92 -39.41 -10.91
C GLY A 337 -34.00 -40.84 -10.32
N ALA A 338 -33.51 -41.06 -9.10
CA ALA A 338 -33.93 -42.22 -8.32
C ALA A 338 -35.11 -41.85 -7.41
N SER A 339 -36.32 -42.07 -7.91
CA SER A 339 -37.53 -42.18 -7.08
C SER A 339 -37.22 -43.03 -5.84
N LEU A 340 -37.42 -42.46 -4.65
CA LEU A 340 -37.34 -43.10 -3.35
C LEU A 340 -38.13 -44.42 -3.32
N ARG A 341 -37.50 -45.54 -3.69
CA ARG A 341 -37.94 -46.87 -3.25
C ARG A 341 -37.31 -47.11 -1.89
N SER A 342 -38.10 -46.80 -0.86
CA SER A 342 -38.04 -47.35 0.50
C SER A 342 -37.16 -48.60 0.58
N ARG A 343 -35.92 -48.46 1.07
CA ARG A 343 -35.25 -49.60 1.70
C ARG A 343 -35.95 -49.83 3.03
N ARG A 344 -36.90 -50.77 3.02
CA ARG A 344 -37.47 -51.36 4.22
C ARG A 344 -36.33 -51.85 5.09
N ALA A 345 -36.41 -51.54 6.38
CA ALA A 345 -35.74 -52.29 7.43
C ALA A 345 -36.10 -53.78 7.24
N GLY A 346 -35.11 -54.57 6.83
CA GLY A 346 -35.13 -56.02 6.94
C GLY A 346 -34.42 -56.41 8.22
N GLY A 347 -35.15 -56.40 9.33
CA GLY A 347 -34.75 -57.09 10.53
C GLY A 347 -35.21 -58.55 10.52
N LEU A 348 -34.48 -59.35 11.29
CA LEU A 348 -34.78 -60.69 11.82
C LEU A 348 -34.57 -61.87 10.86
N ALA A 349 -33.52 -62.68 11.10
CA ALA A 349 -33.55 -63.86 11.96
C ALA A 349 -32.20 -64.59 11.90
#